data_AF-A0A2V5K1B6-F1
#
_entry.id   AF-A0A2V5K1B6-F1
#
_cell.length_a   1.000
_cell.length_b   1.000
_cell.length_c   1.000
_cell.angle_alpha   90.00
_cell.angle_beta   90.00
_cell.angle_gamma   90.00
#
_symmetry.space_group_name_H-M   'P 1'
#
loop_
_entity.id
_entity.type
_entity.pdbx_description
1 polymer ?
#
loop_
_entity_poly.entity_id
_entity_poly.type
_entity_poly.pdbx_seq_one_letter_code
_entity_poly.pdbx_strand_id
1 'polypeptide(L)' 'MNASFAIPNGDETITVELTLKEAMALSGGIRFRPESKIALSAKKKVRKVLERKMIPDGDRISYHSLDV' A
#
# COMPACT_ATOMS: atom_id res chain seq x y z
N MET A 1 -25.26 -7.37 -14.32
CA MET A 1 -23.97 -8.06 -14.51
C MET A 1 -23.05 -7.62 -13.39
N ASN A 2 -22.79 -8.49 -12.40
CA ASN A 2 -21.83 -8.20 -11.33
C ASN A 2 -20.44 -8.55 -11.85
N ALA A 3 -19.66 -7.56 -12.26
CA ALA A 3 -18.25 -7.79 -12.55
C ALA A 3 -17.55 -8.14 -11.23
N SER A 4 -17.23 -9.42 -11.05
CA SER A 4 -16.43 -9.87 -9.93
C SER A 4 -15.04 -9.25 -10.10
N PHE A 5 -14.72 -8.24 -9.29
CA PHE A 5 -13.43 -7.56 -9.32
C PHE A 5 -12.38 -8.52 -8.76
N ALA A 6 -11.72 -9.26 -9.64
CA ALA A 6 -10.61 -10.12 -9.27
C ALA A 6 -9.34 -9.26 -9.17
N ILE A 7 -8.80 -9.12 -7.96
CA ILE A 7 -7.47 -8.53 -7.77
C ILE A 7 -6.45 -9.62 -8.15
N PRO A 8 -5.57 -9.37 -9.14
CA PRO A 8 -4.49 -10.29 -9.44
C PRO A 8 -3.68 -10.59 -8.17
N ASN A 9 -3.44 -11.88 -7.88
CA ASN A 9 -2.72 -12.35 -6.69
C ASN A 9 -3.38 -11.92 -5.35
N GLY A 10 -4.71 -11.72 -5.34
CA GLY A 10 -5.45 -11.23 -4.18
C GLY A 10 -5.41 -12.11 -2.93
N ASP A 11 -5.08 -13.40 -3.08
CA ASP A 11 -4.92 -14.34 -1.97
C ASP A 11 -3.50 -14.35 -1.38
N GLU A 12 -2.55 -13.63 -1.99
CA GLU A 12 -1.19 -13.54 -1.50
C GLU A 12 -1.07 -12.58 -0.30
N THR A 13 -0.21 -12.94 0.65
CA THR A 13 0.06 -12.11 1.84
C THR A 13 1.21 -11.14 1.61
N ILE A 14 1.10 -9.94 2.20
CA ILE A 14 2.21 -9.00 2.32
C ILE A 14 2.62 -8.84 3.79
N THR A 15 3.91 -8.61 4.04
CA THR A 15 4.43 -8.26 5.36
C THR A 15 4.86 -6.79 5.36
N VAL A 16 4.46 -6.03 6.38
CA VAL A 16 4.79 -4.61 6.52
C VAL A 16 5.33 -4.36 7.93
N GLU A 17 6.53 -3.78 8.01
CA GLU A 17 7.08 -3.35 9.30
C GLU A 17 6.42 -2.03 9.74
N LEU A 18 5.77 -2.06 10.90
CA LEU A 18 5.07 -0.95 11.50
C LEU A 18 5.51 -0.77 12.94
N THR A 19 5.52 0.47 13.42
CA THR A 19 5.58 0.73 14.87
C THR A 19 4.27 0.31 15.54
N LEU A 20 4.29 0.06 16.85
CA LEU A 20 3.06 -0.23 17.62
C LEU A 20 1.98 0.84 17.38
N LYS A 21 2.35 2.13 17.36
CA LYS A 21 1.43 3.24 17.13
C LYS A 21 0.78 3.19 15.74
N GLU A 22 1.55 2.84 14.72
CA GLU A 22 1.06 2.68 13.35
C GLU A 22 0.13 1.48 13.22
N ALA A 23 0.49 0.33 13.80
CA ALA A 23 -0.35 -0.87 13.83
C ALA A 23 -1.68 -0.60 14.55
N MET A 24 -1.63 0.04 15.73
CA MET A 24 -2.84 0.44 16.46
C MET A 24 -3.71 1.40 15.65
N ALA A 25 -3.09 2.33 14.91
CA ALA A 25 -3.81 3.28 14.06
C ALA A 25 -4.55 2.60 12.90
N LEU A 26 -4.05 1.47 12.39
CA LEU A 26 -4.71 0.70 11.33
C LEU A 26 -5.75 -0.30 11.86
N SER A 27 -5.55 -0.83 13.08
CA SER A 27 -6.41 -1.87 13.68
C SER A 27 -7.84 -1.42 14.05
N GLY A 28 -8.18 -0.15 13.86
CA GLY A 28 -9.50 0.40 14.19
C GLY A 28 -9.77 0.62 15.70
N GLY A 29 -8.91 0.09 16.59
CA GLY A 29 -9.11 0.15 18.04
C GLY A 29 -8.80 1.50 18.70
N ILE A 30 -7.90 2.30 18.12
CA ILE A 30 -7.57 3.63 18.64
C ILE A 30 -8.00 4.68 17.63
N ARG A 31 -9.04 5.45 17.98
CA ARG A 31 -9.42 6.66 17.26
C ARG A 31 -8.37 7.74 17.53
N PHE A 32 -7.25 7.66 16.82
CA PHE A 32 -6.45 8.86 16.64
C PHE A 32 -7.36 9.89 15.96
N ARG A 33 -7.30 11.15 16.41
CA ARG A 33 -8.09 12.24 15.81
C ARG A 33 -8.03 12.14 14.27
N PRO A 34 -9.12 12.47 13.56
CA PRO A 34 -9.05 12.61 12.11
C PRO A 34 -7.81 13.47 11.78
N GLU A 35 -6.96 12.95 10.88
CA GLU A 35 -5.63 13.49 10.51
C GLU A 35 -4.43 13.16 11.41
N SER A 36 -4.43 12.02 12.10
CA SER A 36 -3.21 11.58 12.77
C SER A 36 -2.09 11.29 11.75
N LYS A 37 -0.97 12.03 11.87
CA LYS A 37 0.25 11.82 11.07
C LYS A 37 0.72 10.36 11.12
N ILE A 38 0.40 9.66 12.21
CA ILE A 38 0.70 8.24 12.44
C ILE A 38 -0.11 7.35 11.48
N ALA A 39 -1.42 7.56 11.36
CA ALA A 39 -2.26 6.79 10.44
C ALA A 39 -1.85 7.04 8.98
N LEU A 40 -1.52 8.28 8.63
CA LEU A 40 -1.01 8.62 7.31
C LEU A 40 0.33 7.92 7.03
N SER A 41 1.25 7.91 7.99
CA SER A 41 2.53 7.18 7.89
C SER A 41 2.31 5.68 7.67
N ALA A 42 1.44 5.06 8.47
CA ALA A 42 1.11 3.65 8.37
C ALA A 42 0.56 3.30 6.97
N LYS A 43 -0.39 4.09 6.46
CA LYS A 43 -0.94 3.93 5.10
C LYS A 43 0.13 4.05 4.02
N LYS A 44 1.06 5.01 4.15
CA LYS A 44 2.18 5.16 3.20
C LYS A 44 3.09 3.94 3.18
N LYS A 45 3.39 3.35 4.34
CA LYS A 45 4.20 2.12 4.43
C LYS A 45 3.52 0.93 3.75
N VAL A 46 2.23 0.70 4.04
CA VAL A 46 1.45 -0.35 3.38
C VAL A 46 1.42 -0.16 1.87
N ARG A 47 1.13 1.06 1.41
CA ARG A 47 1.11 1.39 -0.03
C ARG A 47 2.44 1.09 -0.71
N LYS A 48 3.57 1.45 -0.09
CA LYS A 48 4.91 1.18 -0.65
C LYS A 48 5.18 -0.31 -0.85
N VAL A 49 4.73 -1.16 0.08
CA VAL A 49 4.89 -2.62 -0.03
C VAL A 49 3.95 -3.18 -1.12
N LEU A 50 2.70 -2.71 -1.16
CA LEU A 50 1.75 -3.08 -2.22
C LEU A 50 2.28 -2.71 -3.61
N GLU A 51 2.76 -1.49 -3.80
CA GLU A 51 3.31 -1.04 -5.08
C GLU A 51 4.49 -1.91 -5.53
N ARG A 52 5.37 -2.31 -4.61
CA ARG A 52 6.48 -3.23 -4.92
C ARG A 52 6.02 -4.64 -5.27
N LYS A 53 4.91 -5.09 -4.68
CA LYS A 53 4.37 -6.44 -4.91
C LYS A 53 3.55 -6.53 -6.19
N MET A 54 2.82 -5.46 -6.51
CA MET A 54 1.94 -5.39 -7.68
C MET A 54 2.66 -4.90 -8.93
N ILE A 55 3.70 -4.07 -8.80
CA ILE A 55 4.49 -3.53 -9.91
C ILE A 55 5.90 -4.10 -9.77
N PRO A 56 6.26 -5.13 -10.55
CA PRO A 56 7.64 -5.57 -10.65
C PRO A 56 8.51 -4.39 -11.10
N ASP A 57 9.70 -4.21 -10.52
CA ASP A 57 10.62 -3.11 -10.87
C ASP A 57 11.01 -3.09 -12.37
N GLY A 58 10.69 -4.14 -13.14
CA GLY A 58 10.87 -4.24 -14.59
C GLY A 58 9.91 -3.39 -15.44
N ASP A 59 8.78 -2.92 -14.91
CA ASP A 59 7.77 -2.14 -15.67
C ASP A 59 7.85 -0.62 -15.44
N ARG A 60 8.85 -0.14 -14.71
CA ARG A 60 9.11 1.29 -14.59
C ARG A 60 9.80 1.79 -15.86
N ILE A 61 9.02 2.16 -16.87
CA ILE A 61 9.55 2.85 -18.05
C ILE A 61 10.19 4.16 -17.57
N SER A 62 11.51 4.28 -17.75
CA SER A 62 12.23 5.52 -17.51
C SER A 62 11.73 6.58 -18.50
N TYR A 63 11.30 7.74 -17.99
CA TYR A 63 10.79 8.84 -18.81
C TYR A 63 11.82 9.34 -19.84
N HIS A 64 13.11 9.08 -19.61
CA HIS A 64 14.21 9.43 -20.51
C HIS A 64 14.44 8.40 -21.63
N SER A 65 13.73 7.27 -21.61
CA SER A 65 13.77 6.24 -22.67
C SER A 65 12.64 6.42 -23.68
N LEU A 66 11.80 7.44 -23.50
CA LEU A 66 10.84 7.87 -24.49
C LEU A 66 11.59 8.82 -25.44
N ASP A 67 12.21 8.25 -26.48
CA ASP A 67 12.69 9.06 -27.61
C ASP A 67 11.48 9.77 -28.23
N VAL A 68 11.46 11.09 -28.12
CA VAL A 68 10.58 12.02 -28.84
C VAL A 68 11.40 12.83 -29.83
#